data_AF-A0A260BXA3-F1
#
_entry.id   AF-A0A260BXA3-F1
#
_cell.length_a   1.000
_cell.length_b   1.000
_cell.length_c   1.000
_cell.angle_alpha   90.00
_cell.angle_beta   90.00
_cell.angle_gamma   90.00
#
_symmetry.space_group_name_H-M   'P 1'
#
loop_
_entity.id
_entity.type
_entity.pdbx_description
1 polymer ?
#
loop_
_entity_poly.entity_id
_entity_poly.type
_entity_poly.pdbx_seq_one_letter_code
_entity_poly.pdbx_strand_id
1 'polypeptide(L)'
;MPTDIGTVLAVWGLPAFVATGLLWHVLGRIDPGTFGSGESVAGLVRSVDSLFAVGLAIAAFGLLMVAVRALGPVVVNSAERFWIHSTPLDRSAVLAPRYWASTACGSALGVLIARGSTLVGPAAHSWWWFGGMGAAIGASVVGCGVCAQTSRLGDRWYRNFSVGLVCVAVLGSSLSVLYAPVLPASSVVWAAAFAVVSGIAIVSVGRRRVRRLNRAALERGSGLVTSLSVATTTMDSSFVSSEMDVRTWRRVGLVRSRSFSGSRWRMFVDADARRVLRDRSAVSTLVAVIIVVYLCTAVFTLPLRPLALLLACCVVGSAFGRGLRDINSSSAFRAAFGGSDRSLRSAHLVVPAAGVFAVFAACAPVVFGASLWAVLPIPFVALAALYRSASRPPLEYGGLILETPMGQVPVDMLRQMLRGPLVVFAYAAVQIAVGVG
;
A
#
# COMPACT_ATOMS: atom_id res chain seq x y z
N MET A 1 35.16 -6.42 -0.67
CA MET A 1 34.66 -5.50 0.37
C MET A 1 33.57 -6.20 1.14
N PRO A 2 33.65 -6.28 2.47
CA PRO A 2 32.53 -6.79 3.27
C PRO A 2 31.36 -5.83 3.06
N THR A 3 30.20 -6.36 2.66
CA THR A 3 28.97 -5.58 2.67
C THR A 3 28.76 -5.13 4.10
N ASP A 4 28.93 -3.84 4.35
CA ASP A 4 28.68 -3.26 5.66
C ASP A 4 27.22 -3.53 6.00
N ILE A 5 26.99 -4.53 6.86
CA ILE A 5 25.67 -4.88 7.38
C ILE A 5 25.02 -3.62 7.98
N GLY A 6 25.84 -2.66 8.44
CA GLY A 6 25.44 -1.31 8.84
C GLY A 6 24.67 -0.55 7.77
N THR A 7 25.00 -0.64 6.48
CA THR A 7 24.24 0.06 5.41
C THR A 7 22.90 -0.60 5.11
N VAL A 8 22.82 -1.94 5.15
CA VAL A 8 21.55 -2.65 4.95
C VAL A 8 20.61 -2.44 6.15
N LEU A 9 21.16 -2.45 7.37
CA LEU A 9 20.43 -2.13 8.59
C LEU A 9 20.11 -0.63 8.71
N ALA A 10 20.95 0.28 8.22
CA ALA A 10 20.67 1.72 8.28
C ALA A 10 19.62 2.14 7.24
N VAL A 11 19.63 1.54 6.04
CA VAL A 11 18.68 1.90 4.97
C VAL A 11 17.32 1.23 5.15
N TRP A 12 17.27 0.00 5.66
CA TRP A 12 16.01 -0.74 5.87
C TRP A 12 15.68 -0.98 7.32
N GLY A 13 16.68 -1.37 8.12
CA GLY A 13 16.50 -1.71 9.52
C GLY A 13 16.07 -0.52 10.37
N LEU A 14 16.71 0.64 10.25
CA LEU A 14 16.43 1.81 11.09
C LEU A 14 15.06 2.45 10.77
N PRO A 15 14.69 2.71 9.50
CA PRO A 15 13.37 3.23 9.18
C PRO A 15 12.26 2.23 9.48
N ALA A 16 12.46 0.93 9.19
CA ALA A 16 11.48 -0.09 9.53
C ALA A 16 11.37 -0.27 11.05
N PHE A 17 12.48 -0.23 11.80
CA PHE A 17 12.50 -0.32 13.25
C PHE A 17 11.83 0.90 13.89
N VAL A 18 12.13 2.11 13.42
CA VAL A 18 11.50 3.34 13.91
C VAL A 18 10.01 3.34 13.56
N ALA A 19 9.63 3.02 12.32
CA ALA A 19 8.22 2.98 11.93
C ALA A 19 7.44 1.89 12.67
N THR A 20 8.02 0.69 12.80
CA THR A 20 7.42 -0.44 13.53
C THR A 20 7.36 -0.16 15.02
N GLY A 21 8.42 0.43 15.59
CA GLY A 21 8.51 0.80 17.01
C GLY A 21 7.57 1.95 17.37
N LEU A 22 7.43 2.94 16.50
CA LEU A 22 6.52 4.08 16.69
C LEU A 22 5.07 3.65 16.50
N LEU A 23 4.78 2.80 15.49
CA LEU A 23 3.47 2.18 15.35
C LEU A 23 3.15 1.27 16.54
N TRP A 24 4.12 0.48 17.00
CA TRP A 24 3.99 -0.35 18.20
C TRP A 24 3.72 0.48 19.45
N HIS A 25 4.41 1.60 19.62
CA HIS A 25 4.21 2.52 20.74
C HIS A 25 2.82 3.17 20.71
N VAL A 26 2.36 3.57 19.52
CA VAL A 26 0.99 4.10 19.32
C VAL A 26 -0.05 3.02 19.61
N LEU A 27 0.12 1.80 19.10
CA LEU A 27 -0.79 0.66 19.34
C LEU A 27 -0.72 0.14 20.78
N GLY A 28 0.40 0.36 21.49
CA GLY A 28 0.62 -0.04 22.87
C GLY A 28 0.00 0.92 23.89
N ARG A 29 -0.16 2.20 23.52
CA ARG A 29 -0.92 3.19 24.32
C ARG A 29 -2.43 3.03 24.23
N ILE A 30 -2.90 2.26 23.25
CA ILE A 30 -4.32 1.95 23.08
C ILE A 30 -4.60 0.71 23.92
N ASP A 31 -5.11 0.92 25.14
CA ASP A 31 -5.58 -0.16 25.99
C ASP A 31 -6.86 -0.78 25.40
N PRO A 32 -6.93 -2.11 25.22
CA PRO A 32 -8.16 -2.75 24.75
C PRO A 32 -9.32 -2.60 25.76
N GLY A 33 -9.01 -2.31 27.04
CA GLY A 33 -10.00 -2.08 28.10
C GLY A 33 -10.61 -0.67 28.13
N THR A 34 -9.96 0.35 27.56
CA THR A 34 -10.50 1.73 27.54
C THR A 34 -11.63 1.91 26.52
N PHE A 35 -11.83 0.96 25.59
CA PHE A 35 -12.99 0.96 24.70
C PHE A 35 -14.29 0.50 25.38
N GLY A 36 -14.21 -0.02 26.61
CA GLY A 36 -15.37 -0.44 27.40
C GLY A 36 -16.07 0.67 28.18
N SER A 37 -15.45 1.84 28.35
CA SER A 37 -15.98 2.89 29.23
C SER A 37 -15.87 4.29 28.59
N GLY A 38 -16.89 4.65 27.81
CA GLY A 38 -17.53 5.96 27.94
C GLY A 38 -16.82 7.24 27.50
N GLU A 39 -15.58 7.26 26.99
CA GLU A 39 -14.94 8.54 26.60
C GLU A 39 -14.42 8.58 25.14
N SER A 40 -15.17 9.33 24.33
CA SER A 40 -14.90 9.96 23.01
C SER A 40 -14.28 9.18 21.84
N VAL A 41 -13.33 8.25 22.05
CA VAL A 41 -12.75 7.42 20.97
C VAL A 41 -13.49 6.08 20.83
N ALA A 42 -14.12 5.62 21.91
CA ALA A 42 -14.92 4.38 21.97
C ALA A 42 -16.17 4.38 21.07
N GLY A 43 -16.58 5.53 20.51
CA GLY A 43 -17.71 5.65 19.58
C GLY A 43 -17.33 5.65 18.09
N LEU A 44 -16.04 5.60 17.72
CA LEU A 44 -15.60 5.69 16.32
C LEU A 44 -15.46 4.33 15.61
N VAL A 45 -15.28 3.25 16.37
CA VAL A 45 -15.11 1.88 15.86
C VAL A 45 -16.20 1.02 16.48
N ARG A 46 -16.98 0.31 15.66
CA ARG A 46 -17.98 -0.64 16.20
C ARG A 46 -17.23 -1.77 16.90
N SER A 47 -17.76 -2.31 17.98
CA SER A 47 -17.33 -3.63 18.45
C SER A 47 -17.58 -4.61 17.30
N VAL A 48 -16.50 -5.15 16.72
CA VAL A 48 -16.61 -6.01 15.55
C VAL A 48 -16.43 -7.46 15.96
N ASP A 49 -17.21 -8.36 15.35
CA ASP A 49 -17.15 -9.78 15.64
C ASP A 49 -15.75 -10.35 15.41
N SER A 50 -15.41 -11.38 16.18
CA SER A 50 -14.11 -12.07 16.10
C SER A 50 -13.75 -12.54 14.68
N LEU A 51 -14.75 -12.93 13.89
CA LEU A 51 -14.58 -13.33 12.48
C LEU A 51 -14.18 -12.18 11.57
N PHE A 52 -14.66 -10.97 11.85
CA PHE A 52 -14.25 -9.80 11.09
C PHE A 52 -12.78 -9.48 11.37
N ALA A 53 -12.35 -9.51 12.63
CA ALA A 53 -10.96 -9.29 13.01
C ALA A 53 -10.02 -10.32 12.36
N VAL A 54 -10.44 -11.59 12.31
CA VAL A 54 -9.74 -12.65 11.57
C VAL A 54 -9.71 -12.35 10.07
N GLY A 55 -10.84 -11.96 9.47
CA GLY A 55 -10.90 -11.54 8.07
C GLY A 55 -9.94 -10.39 7.75
N LEU A 56 -9.87 -9.37 8.61
CA LEU A 56 -8.94 -8.26 8.48
C LEU A 56 -7.47 -8.71 8.55
N ALA A 57 -7.13 -9.59 9.50
CA ALA A 57 -5.79 -10.16 9.61
C ALA A 57 -5.42 -10.95 8.34
N ILE A 58 -6.34 -11.77 7.85
CA ILE A 58 -6.18 -12.52 6.60
C ILE A 58 -5.94 -11.53 5.44
N ALA A 59 -6.80 -10.51 5.25
CA ALA A 59 -6.59 -9.50 4.21
C ALA A 59 -5.21 -8.83 4.30
N ALA A 60 -4.78 -8.45 5.51
CA ALA A 60 -3.49 -7.83 5.74
C ALA A 60 -2.31 -8.75 5.40
N PHE A 61 -2.38 -10.04 5.74
CA PHE A 61 -1.37 -11.02 5.30
C PHE A 61 -1.40 -11.23 3.78
N GLY A 62 -2.57 -11.21 3.14
CA GLY A 62 -2.70 -11.28 1.69
C GLY A 62 -2.03 -10.08 0.99
N LEU A 63 -2.21 -8.88 1.54
CA LEU A 63 -1.52 -7.67 1.09
C LEU A 63 -0.01 -7.73 1.33
N LEU A 64 0.42 -8.25 2.49
CA LEU A 64 1.83 -8.50 2.77
C LEU A 64 2.44 -9.45 1.73
N MET A 65 1.73 -10.51 1.33
CA MET A 65 2.17 -11.38 0.25
C MET A 65 2.33 -10.60 -1.06
N VAL A 66 1.34 -9.79 -1.45
CA VAL A 66 1.42 -8.95 -2.66
C VAL A 66 2.65 -8.02 -2.61
N ALA A 67 2.92 -7.39 -1.48
CA ALA A 67 4.09 -6.53 -1.29
C ALA A 67 5.41 -7.31 -1.42
N VAL A 68 5.54 -8.45 -0.75
CA VAL A 68 6.72 -9.32 -0.82
C VAL A 68 6.96 -9.81 -2.25
N ARG A 69 5.91 -10.13 -3.00
CA ARG A 69 6.01 -10.51 -4.41
C ARG A 69 6.49 -9.35 -5.29
N ALA A 70 5.98 -8.13 -5.05
CA ALA A 70 6.31 -6.96 -5.87
C ALA A 70 7.77 -6.52 -5.67
N LEU A 71 8.22 -6.51 -4.42
CA LEU A 71 9.60 -6.15 -4.04
C LEU A 71 10.58 -7.28 -4.31
N GLY A 72 10.17 -8.53 -4.15
CA GLY A 72 11.06 -9.68 -4.07
C GLY A 72 11.68 -9.79 -2.66
N PRO A 73 11.58 -10.93 -1.97
CA PRO A 73 12.06 -11.07 -0.59
C PRO A 73 13.58 -11.02 -0.46
N VAL A 74 14.32 -11.31 -1.54
CA VAL A 74 15.77 -11.17 -1.60
C VAL A 74 16.13 -10.38 -2.85
N VAL A 75 16.75 -9.22 -2.63
CA VAL A 75 17.11 -8.26 -3.68
C VAL A 75 18.57 -7.86 -3.55
N VAL A 76 19.20 -7.63 -4.69
CA VAL A 76 20.61 -7.29 -4.80
C VAL A 76 20.77 -6.12 -5.77
N ASN A 77 21.61 -5.15 -5.41
CA ASN A 77 21.88 -4.00 -6.27
C ASN A 77 22.64 -4.43 -7.55
N SER A 78 22.55 -3.63 -8.61
CA SER A 78 23.21 -3.90 -9.89
C SER A 78 24.72 -4.15 -9.77
N ALA A 79 25.42 -3.33 -8.98
CA ALA A 79 26.86 -3.47 -8.78
C ALA A 79 27.22 -4.80 -8.08
N GLU A 80 26.51 -5.16 -7.01
CA GLU A 80 26.75 -6.39 -6.26
C GLU A 80 26.39 -7.65 -7.07
N ARG A 81 25.37 -7.57 -7.94
CA ARG A 81 24.99 -8.68 -8.84
C ARG A 81 26.13 -9.08 -9.77
N PHE A 82 26.89 -8.09 -10.28
CA PHE A 82 28.05 -8.36 -11.13
C PHE A 82 29.10 -9.18 -10.36
N TRP A 83 29.43 -8.76 -9.14
CA TRP A 83 30.40 -9.47 -8.28
C TRP A 83 29.94 -10.87 -7.89
N ILE A 84 28.67 -11.04 -7.50
CA ILE A 84 28.11 -12.35 -7.09
C ILE A 84 28.11 -13.37 -8.24
N HIS A 85 27.99 -12.91 -9.49
CA HIS A 85 28.02 -13.79 -10.64
C HIS A 85 29.40 -14.02 -11.25
N SER A 86 30.31 -13.06 -11.11
CA SER A 86 31.68 -13.15 -11.65
C SER A 86 32.66 -13.87 -10.71
N THR A 87 32.40 -13.88 -9.40
CA THR A 87 33.30 -14.50 -8.41
C THR A 87 32.80 -15.89 -7.97
N PRO A 88 33.71 -16.84 -7.70
CA PRO A 88 33.36 -18.18 -7.19
C PRO A 88 33.06 -18.15 -5.69
N LEU A 89 32.19 -17.24 -5.24
CA LEU A 89 31.74 -17.15 -3.85
C LEU A 89 30.56 -18.09 -3.60
N ASP A 90 30.46 -18.63 -2.37
CA ASP A 90 29.24 -19.33 -1.97
C ASP A 90 28.08 -18.32 -1.88
N ARG A 91 27.24 -18.34 -2.92
CA ARG A 91 26.04 -17.50 -3.05
C ARG A 91 25.10 -17.68 -1.86
N SER A 92 25.10 -18.86 -1.24
CA SER A 92 24.28 -19.15 -0.08
C SER A 92 24.67 -18.30 1.12
N ALA A 93 25.97 -18.10 1.35
CA ALA A 93 26.51 -17.36 2.46
C ALA A 93 26.28 -15.85 2.26
N VAL A 94 26.50 -15.35 1.05
CA VAL A 94 26.33 -13.92 0.72
C VAL A 94 24.86 -13.48 0.79
N LEU A 95 23.92 -14.34 0.40
CA LEU A 95 22.49 -14.02 0.41
C LEU A 95 21.79 -14.32 1.74
N ALA A 96 22.43 -15.06 2.66
CA ALA A 96 21.83 -15.45 3.94
C ALA A 96 21.41 -14.26 4.81
N PRO A 97 22.26 -13.22 5.02
CA PRO A 97 21.91 -12.10 5.88
C PRO A 97 20.68 -11.35 5.37
N ARG A 98 20.55 -11.20 4.05
CA ARG A 98 19.40 -10.52 3.41
C ARG A 98 18.11 -11.30 3.58
N TYR A 99 18.21 -12.63 3.45
CA TYR A 99 17.07 -13.51 3.70
C TYR A 99 16.59 -13.42 5.15
N TRP A 100 17.52 -13.42 6.12
CA TRP A 100 17.16 -13.27 7.53
C TRP A 100 16.61 -11.89 7.84
N ALA A 101 17.17 -10.82 7.27
CA ALA A 101 16.66 -9.47 7.43
C ALA A 101 15.23 -9.32 6.89
N SER A 102 14.94 -9.86 5.69
CA SER A 102 13.59 -9.81 5.14
C SER A 102 12.61 -10.68 5.93
N THR A 103 13.05 -11.85 6.41
CA THR A 103 12.24 -12.73 7.26
C THR A 103 11.92 -12.05 8.59
N ALA A 104 12.90 -11.40 9.23
CA ALA A 104 12.70 -10.64 10.47
C ALA A 104 11.73 -9.47 10.28
N CYS A 105 11.85 -8.74 9.17
CA CYS A 105 10.91 -7.67 8.80
C CYS A 105 9.49 -8.22 8.58
N GLY A 106 9.36 -9.34 7.88
CA GLY A 106 8.09 -10.05 7.71
C GLY A 106 7.47 -10.48 9.04
N SER A 107 8.28 -11.04 9.96
CA SER A 107 7.85 -11.39 11.31
C SER A 107 7.35 -10.18 12.09
N ALA A 108 8.11 -9.07 12.09
CA ALA A 108 7.73 -7.84 12.78
C ALA A 108 6.40 -7.26 12.26
N LEU A 109 6.23 -7.22 10.93
CA LEU A 109 4.96 -6.83 10.31
C LEU A 109 3.83 -7.80 10.67
N GLY A 110 4.11 -9.10 10.74
CA GLY A 110 3.14 -10.11 11.17
C GLY A 110 2.66 -9.91 12.61
N VAL A 111 3.55 -9.53 13.53
CA VAL A 111 3.19 -9.15 14.90
C VAL A 111 2.28 -7.93 14.91
N LEU A 112 2.61 -6.90 14.12
CA LEU A 112 1.79 -5.69 14.01
C LEU A 112 0.40 -5.97 13.44
N ILE A 113 0.30 -6.84 12.43
CA ILE A 113 -0.98 -7.27 11.85
C ILE A 113 -1.82 -8.00 12.92
N ALA A 114 -1.21 -8.93 13.64
CA ALA A 114 -1.88 -9.62 14.74
C ALA A 114 -2.35 -8.63 15.82
N ARG A 115 -1.51 -7.66 16.22
CA ARG A 115 -1.88 -6.60 17.17
C ARG A 115 -3.06 -5.78 16.68
N GLY A 116 -3.00 -5.28 15.45
CA GLY A 116 -4.06 -4.49 14.86
C GLY A 116 -5.40 -5.25 14.86
N SER A 117 -5.38 -6.54 14.53
CA SER A 117 -6.60 -7.36 14.56
C SER A 117 -7.17 -7.55 15.97
N THR A 118 -6.32 -7.70 17.00
CA THR A 118 -6.76 -7.84 18.40
C THR A 118 -7.33 -6.56 19.00
N LEU A 119 -6.99 -5.38 18.46
CA LEU A 119 -7.56 -4.11 18.92
C LEU A 119 -9.01 -3.90 18.43
N VAL A 120 -9.40 -4.59 17.36
CA VAL A 120 -10.73 -4.45 16.74
C VAL A 120 -11.71 -5.52 17.23
N GLY A 121 -11.20 -6.67 17.71
CA GLY A 121 -12.02 -7.78 18.21
C GLY A 121 -12.13 -7.82 19.73
N PRO A 122 -13.24 -8.34 20.29
CA PRO A 122 -13.51 -8.41 21.75
C PRO A 122 -12.68 -9.46 22.51
N ALA A 123 -11.74 -10.13 21.84
CA ALA A 123 -11.05 -11.29 22.39
C ALA A 123 -9.86 -10.87 23.27
N ALA A 124 -10.10 -10.73 24.56
CA ALA A 124 -9.08 -10.65 25.61
C ALA A 124 -8.34 -12.00 25.77
N HIS A 125 -7.62 -12.41 24.74
CA HIS A 125 -6.71 -13.55 24.80
C HIS A 125 -5.29 -13.06 25.05
N SER A 126 -4.46 -13.89 25.66
CA SER A 126 -3.09 -13.54 26.01
C SER A 126 -2.28 -13.18 24.75
N TRP A 127 -1.95 -11.89 24.65
CA TRP A 127 -1.34 -11.22 23.50
C TRP A 127 -0.14 -11.97 22.89
N TRP A 128 0.69 -12.61 23.72
CA TRP A 128 1.93 -13.25 23.30
C TRP A 128 1.73 -14.44 22.36
N TRP A 129 0.65 -15.23 22.50
CA TRP A 129 0.33 -16.32 21.57
C TRP A 129 -0.06 -15.79 20.18
N PHE A 130 -0.87 -14.74 20.14
CA PHE A 130 -1.27 -14.09 18.89
C PHE A 130 -0.11 -13.38 18.20
N GLY A 131 0.75 -12.71 18.98
CA GLY A 131 1.99 -12.13 18.48
C GLY A 131 2.92 -13.19 17.88
N GLY A 132 3.10 -14.32 18.56
CA GLY A 132 3.90 -15.45 18.08
C GLY A 132 3.34 -16.07 16.79
N MET A 133 2.03 -16.27 16.72
CA MET A 133 1.35 -16.74 15.50
C MET A 133 1.52 -15.73 14.35
N GLY A 134 1.29 -14.44 14.60
CA GLY A 134 1.47 -13.39 13.61
C GLY A 134 2.90 -13.32 13.08
N ALA A 135 3.89 -13.41 13.96
CA ALA A 135 5.31 -13.47 13.60
C ALA A 135 5.61 -14.68 12.70
N ALA A 136 5.11 -15.86 13.06
CA ALA A 136 5.33 -17.09 12.30
C ALA A 136 4.68 -17.02 10.90
N ILE A 137 3.46 -16.49 10.79
CA ILE A 137 2.80 -16.29 9.49
C ILE A 137 3.56 -15.26 8.65
N GLY A 138 3.99 -14.14 9.24
CA GLY A 138 4.81 -13.13 8.58
C GLY A 138 6.13 -13.68 8.04
N ALA A 139 6.84 -14.49 8.83
CA ALA A 139 8.04 -15.20 8.40
C ALA A 139 7.75 -16.19 7.25
N SER A 140 6.63 -16.93 7.35
CA SER A 140 6.18 -17.88 6.34
C SER A 140 5.90 -17.19 5.01
N VAL A 141 5.28 -16.01 5.03
CA VAL A 141 5.02 -15.20 3.83
C VAL A 141 6.33 -14.91 3.08
N VAL A 142 7.38 -14.51 3.79
CA VAL A 142 8.70 -14.24 3.20
C VAL A 142 9.36 -15.53 2.69
N GLY A 143 9.33 -16.61 3.48
CA GLY A 143 9.88 -17.91 3.08
C GLY A 143 9.21 -18.49 1.82
N CYS A 144 7.87 -18.46 1.77
CA CYS A 144 7.07 -18.79 0.59
C CYS A 144 7.39 -17.86 -0.59
N GLY A 145 7.61 -16.57 -0.33
CA GLY A 145 8.02 -15.60 -1.35
C GLY A 145 9.34 -15.99 -2.01
N VAL A 146 10.34 -16.45 -1.25
CA VAL A 146 11.63 -16.90 -1.79
C VAL A 146 11.44 -18.14 -2.66
N CYS A 147 10.63 -19.10 -2.19
CA CYS A 147 10.27 -20.28 -2.97
C CYS A 147 9.59 -19.87 -4.29
N ALA A 148 8.64 -18.94 -4.25
CA ALA A 148 7.96 -18.40 -5.43
C ALA A 148 8.91 -17.64 -6.36
N GLN A 149 9.94 -16.98 -5.84
CA GLN A 149 10.94 -16.26 -6.62
C GLN A 149 11.77 -17.20 -7.52
N THR A 150 11.93 -18.48 -7.14
CA THR A 150 12.72 -19.46 -7.91
C THR A 150 12.05 -19.99 -9.17
N SER A 151 10.71 -19.94 -9.28
CA SER A 151 10.00 -20.56 -10.40
C SER A 151 8.77 -19.76 -10.86
N ARG A 152 8.43 -19.85 -12.15
CA ARG A 152 7.23 -19.18 -12.71
C ARG A 152 5.93 -19.78 -12.16
N LEU A 153 5.90 -21.08 -11.93
CA LEU A 153 4.74 -21.77 -11.35
C LEU A 153 4.54 -21.38 -9.88
N GLY A 154 5.62 -21.32 -9.09
CA GLY A 154 5.59 -20.83 -7.72
C GLY A 154 5.13 -19.38 -7.65
N ASP A 155 5.62 -18.53 -8.56
CA ASP A 155 5.13 -17.16 -8.68
C ASP A 155 3.63 -17.11 -9.01
N ARG A 156 3.13 -17.89 -9.97
CA ARG A 156 1.69 -17.93 -10.28
C ARG A 156 0.85 -18.42 -9.10
N TRP A 157 1.29 -19.47 -8.42
CA TRP A 157 0.62 -20.01 -7.23
C TRP A 157 0.56 -18.96 -6.12
N TYR A 158 1.68 -18.33 -5.81
CA TYR A 158 1.79 -17.32 -4.76
C TYR A 158 0.88 -16.11 -5.04
N ARG A 159 0.75 -15.69 -6.31
CA ARG A 159 -0.21 -14.65 -6.72
C ARG A 159 -1.65 -15.07 -6.48
N ASN A 160 -2.00 -16.25 -6.95
CA ASN A 160 -3.38 -16.72 -6.90
C ASN A 160 -3.80 -16.97 -5.46
N PHE A 161 -2.87 -17.48 -4.63
CA PHE A 161 -3.06 -17.65 -3.21
C PHE A 161 -3.23 -16.30 -2.50
N SER A 162 -2.39 -15.30 -2.77
CA SER A 162 -2.54 -13.98 -2.16
C SER A 162 -3.88 -13.32 -2.53
N VAL A 163 -4.29 -13.42 -3.80
CA VAL A 163 -5.59 -12.91 -4.27
C VAL A 163 -6.74 -13.68 -3.63
N GLY A 164 -6.65 -15.02 -3.61
CA GLY A 164 -7.64 -15.88 -2.97
C GLY A 164 -7.79 -15.57 -1.48
N LEU A 165 -6.69 -15.31 -0.78
CA LEU A 165 -6.67 -14.97 0.64
C LEU A 165 -7.34 -13.61 0.90
N VAL A 166 -7.10 -12.61 0.05
CA VAL A 166 -7.84 -11.33 0.10
C VAL A 166 -9.33 -11.54 -0.21
N CYS A 167 -9.67 -12.34 -1.22
CA CYS A 167 -11.07 -12.63 -1.55
C CYS A 167 -11.80 -13.36 -0.40
N VAL A 168 -11.17 -14.37 0.20
CA VAL A 168 -11.70 -15.11 1.35
C VAL A 168 -11.85 -14.18 2.55
N ALA A 169 -10.90 -13.29 2.80
CA ALA A 169 -11.02 -12.27 3.84
C ALA A 169 -12.23 -11.37 3.60
N VAL A 170 -12.41 -10.86 2.38
CA VAL A 170 -13.53 -10.00 2.03
C VAL A 170 -14.87 -10.71 2.24
N LEU A 171 -14.98 -11.95 1.78
CA LEU A 171 -16.18 -12.78 1.94
C LEU A 171 -16.43 -13.10 3.42
N GLY A 172 -15.41 -13.51 4.17
CA GLY A 172 -15.51 -13.81 5.60
C GLY A 172 -15.92 -12.59 6.43
N SER A 173 -15.33 -11.43 6.14
CA SER A 173 -15.69 -10.15 6.76
C SER A 173 -17.09 -9.67 6.38
N SER A 174 -17.59 -10.04 5.19
CA SER A 174 -18.96 -9.71 4.78
C SER A 174 -19.98 -10.66 5.42
N LEU A 175 -19.64 -11.94 5.55
CA LEU A 175 -20.46 -12.96 6.23
C LEU A 175 -20.58 -12.70 7.72
N SER A 176 -19.52 -12.19 8.37
CA SER A 176 -19.56 -11.86 9.80
C SER A 176 -20.57 -10.77 10.14
N VAL A 177 -20.91 -9.88 9.19
CA VAL A 177 -21.96 -8.86 9.39
C VAL A 177 -23.36 -9.49 9.44
N LEU A 178 -23.55 -10.66 8.82
CA LEU A 178 -24.84 -11.33 8.68
C LEU A 178 -25.07 -12.40 9.75
N TYR A 179 -24.00 -13.12 10.08
CA TYR A 179 -24.01 -14.19 11.07
C TYR A 179 -22.85 -13.86 12.00
N ALA A 180 -23.09 -13.69 13.30
CA ALA A 180 -22.06 -13.46 14.30
C ALA A 180 -21.66 -14.76 15.04
N PRO A 181 -20.99 -15.77 14.41
CA PRO A 181 -20.50 -16.92 15.14
C PRO A 181 -19.39 -16.55 16.12
N VAL A 182 -19.51 -17.06 17.34
CA VAL A 182 -18.43 -17.03 18.33
C VAL A 182 -17.54 -18.25 18.11
N LEU A 183 -16.25 -18.04 17.85
CA LEU A 183 -15.26 -19.12 17.74
C LEU A 183 -14.86 -19.61 19.16
N PRO A 184 -14.79 -20.94 19.39
CA PRO A 184 -14.38 -21.50 20.68
C PRO A 184 -12.88 -21.29 20.97
N ALA A 185 -12.56 -20.82 22.17
CA ALA A 185 -11.22 -20.42 22.62
C ALA A 185 -10.15 -21.53 22.60
N SER A 186 -10.54 -22.80 22.72
CA SER A 186 -9.63 -23.97 22.72
C SER A 186 -8.93 -24.23 21.38
N SER A 187 -9.42 -23.62 20.29
CA SER A 187 -8.86 -23.76 18.94
C SER A 187 -7.60 -22.91 18.70
N VAL A 188 -7.38 -21.86 19.49
CA VAL A 188 -6.35 -20.83 19.23
C VAL A 188 -4.93 -21.33 19.54
N VAL A 189 -4.75 -22.10 20.61
CA VAL A 189 -3.42 -22.60 21.03
C VAL A 189 -2.85 -23.57 20.01
N TRP A 190 -3.67 -24.50 19.52
CA TRP A 190 -3.27 -25.45 18.48
C TRP A 190 -2.98 -24.76 17.14
N ALA A 191 -3.79 -23.76 16.77
CA ALA A 191 -3.54 -22.95 15.58
C ALA A 191 -2.23 -22.16 15.67
N ALA A 192 -1.93 -21.56 16.83
CA ALA A 192 -0.67 -20.86 17.07
C ALA A 192 0.53 -21.82 17.02
N ALA A 193 0.44 -22.97 17.67
CA ALA A 193 1.48 -24.00 17.62
C ALA A 193 1.73 -24.49 16.18
N PHE A 194 0.67 -24.78 15.44
CA PHE A 194 0.77 -25.17 14.03
C PHE A 194 1.38 -24.08 13.16
N ALA A 195 1.00 -22.81 13.36
CA ALA A 195 1.57 -21.67 12.64
C ALA A 195 3.08 -21.53 12.90
N VAL A 196 3.52 -21.71 14.14
CA VAL A 196 4.95 -21.68 14.50
C VAL A 196 5.72 -22.82 13.85
N VAL A 197 5.24 -24.06 13.96
CA VAL A 197 5.91 -25.24 13.38
C VAL A 197 5.97 -25.13 11.85
N SER A 198 4.85 -24.80 11.21
CA SER A 198 4.80 -24.62 9.76
C SER A 198 5.67 -23.44 9.30
N GLY A 199 5.72 -22.35 10.06
CA GLY A 199 6.58 -21.22 9.75
C GLY A 199 8.06 -21.52 9.83
N ILE A 200 8.51 -22.25 10.85
CA ILE A 200 9.89 -22.73 10.94
C ILE A 200 10.22 -23.63 9.74
N ALA A 201 9.32 -24.56 9.39
CA ALA A 201 9.50 -25.44 8.23
C ALA A 201 9.62 -24.63 6.92
N ILE A 202 8.70 -23.69 6.67
CA ILE A 202 8.70 -22.85 5.45
C ILE A 202 9.95 -21.98 5.37
N VAL A 203 10.38 -21.37 6.48
CA VAL A 203 11.61 -20.56 6.56
C VAL A 203 12.84 -21.43 6.26
N SER A 204 12.91 -22.64 6.82
CA SER A 204 14.02 -23.56 6.55
C SER A 204 14.09 -23.96 5.07
N VAL A 205 12.94 -24.20 4.43
CA VAL A 205 12.85 -24.49 2.99
C VAL A 205 13.26 -23.27 2.17
N GLY A 206 12.78 -22.08 2.53
CA GLY A 206 13.16 -20.81 1.93
C GLY A 206 14.67 -20.62 1.93
N ARG A 207 15.33 -20.84 3.08
CA ARG A 207 16.79 -20.77 3.22
C ARG A 207 17.52 -21.71 2.26
N ARG A 208 17.06 -22.96 2.10
CA ARG A 208 17.64 -23.92 1.14
C ARG A 208 17.43 -23.46 -0.31
N ARG A 209 16.32 -22.79 -0.61
CA ARG A 209 15.97 -22.28 -1.95
C ARG A 209 16.74 -21.03 -2.35
N VAL A 210 17.29 -20.25 -1.41
CA VAL A 210 18.17 -19.11 -1.70
C VAL A 210 19.33 -19.49 -2.62
N ARG A 211 19.89 -20.70 -2.46
CA ARG A 211 20.98 -21.23 -3.30
C ARG A 211 20.62 -21.36 -4.78
N ARG A 212 19.32 -21.46 -5.09
CA ARG A 212 18.79 -21.68 -6.45
C ARG A 212 18.28 -20.39 -7.11
N LEU A 213 18.52 -19.22 -6.52
CA LEU A 213 18.10 -17.95 -7.11
C LEU A 213 18.98 -17.61 -8.33
N ASN A 214 18.33 -17.45 -9.49
CA ASN A 214 18.97 -17.05 -10.73
C ASN A 214 19.06 -15.52 -10.87
N ARG A 215 19.89 -15.02 -11.79
CA ARG A 215 20.07 -13.58 -12.07
C ARG A 215 18.75 -12.84 -12.30
N ALA A 216 17.87 -13.42 -13.12
CA ALA A 216 16.54 -12.86 -13.42
C ALA A 216 15.59 -12.85 -12.20
N ALA A 217 15.84 -13.70 -11.20
CA ALA A 217 15.07 -13.71 -9.96
C ALA A 217 15.46 -12.53 -9.06
N LEU A 218 16.76 -12.22 -8.99
CA LEU A 218 17.31 -11.10 -8.21
C LEU A 218 17.01 -9.72 -8.85
N GLU A 219 16.88 -9.67 -10.18
CA GLU A 219 16.61 -8.42 -10.93
C GLU A 219 15.15 -7.94 -10.84
N ARG A 220 14.19 -8.86 -10.68
CA ARG A 220 12.75 -8.52 -10.67
C ARG A 220 12.40 -7.47 -9.61
N GLY A 221 13.11 -7.47 -8.49
CA GLY A 221 12.86 -6.57 -7.36
C GLY A 221 13.70 -5.30 -7.33
N SER A 222 14.88 -5.33 -7.96
CA SER A 222 15.94 -4.34 -7.70
C SER A 222 15.52 -2.92 -8.02
N GLY A 223 14.86 -2.69 -9.17
CA GLY A 223 14.41 -1.35 -9.56
C GLY A 223 13.44 -0.72 -8.55
N LEU A 224 12.43 -1.47 -8.06
CA LEU A 224 11.50 -0.93 -7.07
C LEU A 224 12.17 -0.70 -5.72
N VAL A 225 13.05 -1.59 -5.29
CA VAL A 225 13.75 -1.44 -4.01
C VAL A 225 14.69 -0.25 -4.04
N THR A 226 15.41 -0.02 -5.15
CA THR A 226 16.24 1.18 -5.32
C THR A 226 15.39 2.44 -5.37
N SER A 227 14.29 2.45 -6.13
CA SER A 227 13.39 3.60 -6.20
C SER A 227 12.70 3.88 -4.87
N LEU A 228 12.35 2.84 -4.11
CA LEU A 228 11.77 2.97 -2.76
C LEU A 228 12.80 3.51 -1.78
N SER A 229 14.03 3.01 -1.80
CA SER A 229 15.12 3.54 -0.97
C SER A 229 15.37 5.01 -1.28
N VAL A 230 15.50 5.38 -2.57
CA VAL A 230 15.63 6.78 -2.98
C VAL A 230 14.42 7.58 -2.50
N ALA A 231 13.20 7.12 -2.77
CA ALA A 231 11.98 7.78 -2.32
C ALA A 231 11.87 7.93 -0.81
N THR A 232 12.40 7.00 -0.01
CA THR A 232 12.42 7.13 1.45
C THR A 232 13.48 8.14 1.89
N THR A 233 14.67 8.10 1.29
CA THR A 233 15.76 9.03 1.63
C THR A 233 15.48 10.48 1.21
N THR A 234 14.84 10.67 0.05
CA THR A 234 14.44 12.00 -0.45
C THR A 234 13.02 12.37 -0.05
N MET A 235 12.32 11.45 0.62
CA MET A 235 10.89 11.49 0.91
C MET A 235 9.99 11.68 -0.34
N ASP A 236 10.53 11.59 -1.57
CA ASP A 236 9.75 11.76 -2.80
C ASP A 236 9.24 10.43 -3.35
N SER A 237 7.96 10.12 -3.06
CA SER A 237 7.26 8.94 -3.58
C SER A 237 7.18 8.85 -5.11
N SER A 238 7.52 9.93 -5.84
CA SER A 238 7.47 9.97 -7.29
C SER A 238 8.38 8.94 -7.95
N PHE A 239 9.56 8.65 -7.35
CA PHE A 239 10.49 7.64 -7.85
C PHE A 239 9.89 6.22 -7.85
N VAL A 240 9.05 5.91 -6.85
CA VAL A 240 8.33 4.62 -6.81
C VAL A 240 7.26 4.59 -7.89
N SER A 241 6.52 5.69 -8.05
CA SER A 241 5.48 5.77 -9.07
C SER A 241 6.02 5.65 -10.50
N SER A 242 7.16 6.29 -10.80
CA SER A 242 7.78 6.23 -12.13
C SER A 242 8.30 4.83 -12.46
N GLU A 243 8.91 4.13 -11.51
CA GLU A 243 9.34 2.74 -11.69
C GLU A 243 8.14 1.79 -11.85
N MET A 244 7.04 2.02 -11.12
CA MET A 244 5.79 1.26 -11.32
C MET A 244 5.19 1.48 -12.71
N ASP A 245 5.28 2.70 -13.26
CA ASP A 245 4.81 3.01 -14.60
C ASP A 245 5.65 2.32 -15.67
N VAL A 246 6.97 2.39 -15.56
CA VAL A 246 7.89 1.67 -16.46
C VAL A 246 7.60 0.17 -16.44
N ARG A 247 7.39 -0.42 -15.26
CA ARG A 247 7.04 -1.84 -15.11
C ARG A 247 5.67 -2.18 -15.70
N THR A 248 4.71 -1.28 -15.60
CA THR A 248 3.37 -1.50 -16.14
C THR A 248 3.40 -1.51 -17.65
N TRP A 249 4.05 -0.52 -18.29
CA TRP A 249 4.17 -0.47 -19.74
C TRP A 249 5.05 -1.59 -20.32
N ARG A 250 6.12 -2.00 -19.61
CA ARG A 250 6.88 -3.21 -19.98
C ARG A 250 6.04 -4.49 -19.94
N ARG A 251 5.07 -4.59 -19.03
CA ARG A 251 4.13 -5.74 -18.94
C ARG A 251 3.07 -5.70 -20.02
N VAL A 252 2.60 -4.52 -20.42
CA VAL A 252 1.68 -4.37 -21.54
C VAL A 252 2.39 -4.77 -22.85
N GLY A 253 3.66 -4.39 -23.00
CA GLY A 253 4.50 -4.80 -24.13
C GLY A 253 4.08 -4.11 -25.42
N LEU A 254 3.41 -4.84 -26.32
CA LEU A 254 2.97 -4.34 -27.62
C LEU A 254 1.49 -3.98 -27.60
N VAL A 255 1.18 -2.82 -28.17
CA VAL A 255 -0.20 -2.34 -28.29
C VAL A 255 -0.47 -1.97 -29.73
N ARG A 256 -1.65 -2.33 -30.23
CA ARG A 256 -2.10 -1.89 -31.56
C ARG A 256 -2.37 -0.39 -31.53
N SER A 257 -1.68 0.34 -32.41
CA SER A 257 -2.01 1.72 -32.72
C SER A 257 -3.40 1.80 -33.31
N ARG A 258 -4.17 2.79 -32.87
CA ARG A 258 -5.49 3.10 -33.44
C ARG A 258 -5.50 4.59 -33.72
N SER A 259 -6.02 4.96 -34.88
CA SER A 259 -6.28 6.36 -35.19
C SER A 259 -7.26 6.95 -34.17
N PHE A 260 -7.13 8.25 -33.95
CA PHE A 260 -8.09 9.04 -33.21
C PHE A 260 -8.92 9.83 -34.22
N SER A 261 -10.21 9.97 -33.96
CA SER A 261 -11.13 10.75 -34.79
C SER A 261 -11.82 11.82 -33.95
N GLY A 262 -12.13 12.97 -34.54
CA GLY A 262 -12.89 14.04 -33.90
C GLY A 262 -12.04 15.22 -33.45
N SER A 263 -12.59 16.02 -32.52
CA SER A 263 -11.92 17.22 -32.02
C SER A 263 -10.71 16.89 -31.15
N ARG A 264 -9.69 17.75 -31.16
CA ARG A 264 -8.43 17.59 -30.40
C ARG A 264 -8.67 17.25 -28.92
N TRP A 265 -9.60 17.96 -28.28
CA TRP A 265 -9.96 17.72 -26.89
C TRP A 265 -10.49 16.29 -26.66
N ARG A 266 -11.37 15.80 -27.53
CA ARG A 266 -11.87 14.41 -27.47
C ARG A 266 -10.78 13.39 -27.72
N MET A 267 -9.84 13.68 -28.61
CA MET A 267 -8.69 12.80 -28.89
C MET A 267 -7.85 12.58 -27.63
N PHE A 268 -7.59 13.65 -26.85
CA PHE A 268 -6.85 13.54 -25.59
C PHE A 268 -7.61 12.76 -24.52
N VAL A 269 -8.92 12.99 -24.39
CA VAL A 269 -9.77 12.22 -23.47
C VAL A 269 -9.78 10.73 -23.85
N ASP A 270 -9.96 10.39 -25.13
CA ASP A 270 -9.95 9.01 -25.61
C ASP A 270 -8.58 8.35 -25.47
N ALA A 271 -7.49 9.09 -25.73
CA ALA A 271 -6.14 8.61 -25.50
C ALA A 271 -5.90 8.24 -24.03
N ASP A 272 -6.32 9.09 -23.10
CA ASP A 272 -6.15 8.84 -21.66
C ASP A 272 -7.11 7.74 -21.15
N ALA A 273 -8.34 7.68 -21.67
CA ALA A 273 -9.28 6.60 -21.36
C ALA A 273 -8.73 5.23 -21.81
N ARG A 274 -8.23 5.14 -23.04
CA ARG A 274 -7.57 3.92 -23.55
C ARG A 274 -6.33 3.56 -22.75
N ARG A 275 -5.56 4.56 -22.30
CA ARG A 275 -4.38 4.36 -21.45
C ARG A 275 -4.77 3.68 -20.13
N VAL A 276 -5.80 4.19 -19.45
CA VAL A 276 -6.32 3.61 -18.21
C VAL A 276 -6.91 2.22 -18.43
N LEU A 277 -7.68 2.01 -19.51
CA LEU A 277 -8.25 0.69 -19.83
C LEU A 277 -7.19 -0.37 -20.17
N ARG A 278 -6.06 0.05 -20.74
CA ARG A 278 -4.91 -0.83 -21.00
C ARG A 278 -4.12 -1.15 -19.73
N ASP A 279 -4.12 -0.22 -18.77
CA ASP A 279 -3.53 -0.45 -17.47
C ASP A 279 -4.45 -1.29 -16.57
N ARG A 280 -4.25 -2.62 -16.63
CA ARG A 280 -4.96 -3.57 -15.75
C ARG A 280 -4.80 -3.24 -14.27
N SER A 281 -3.70 -2.60 -13.86
CA SER A 281 -3.49 -2.22 -12.46
C SER A 281 -4.47 -1.13 -12.02
N ALA A 282 -4.73 -0.13 -12.86
CA ALA A 282 -5.70 0.93 -12.58
C ALA A 282 -7.12 0.37 -12.41
N VAL A 283 -7.55 -0.52 -13.32
CA VAL A 283 -8.85 -1.19 -13.24
C VAL A 283 -8.94 -2.08 -11.99
N SER A 284 -7.89 -2.85 -11.68
CA SER A 284 -7.86 -3.66 -10.45
C SER A 284 -7.90 -2.80 -9.19
N THR A 285 -7.30 -1.60 -9.22
CA THR A 285 -7.29 -0.65 -8.10
C THR A 285 -8.69 -0.09 -7.88
N LEU A 286 -9.41 0.25 -8.94
CA LEU A 286 -10.81 0.68 -8.86
C LEU A 286 -11.68 -0.35 -8.13
N VAL A 287 -11.63 -1.61 -8.57
CA VAL A 287 -12.41 -2.70 -7.98
C VAL A 287 -11.98 -2.97 -6.54
N ALA A 288 -10.67 -3.04 -6.27
CA ALA A 288 -10.14 -3.30 -4.94
C ALA A 288 -10.54 -2.20 -3.94
N VAL A 289 -10.50 -0.93 -4.35
CA VAL A 289 -10.88 0.20 -3.50
C VAL A 289 -12.36 0.17 -3.15
N ILE A 290 -13.25 -0.13 -4.10
CA ILE A 290 -14.69 -0.28 -3.82
C ILE A 290 -14.91 -1.36 -2.75
N ILE A 291 -14.28 -2.53 -2.92
CA ILE A 291 -14.35 -3.62 -1.95
C ILE A 291 -13.88 -3.16 -0.55
N VAL A 292 -12.76 -2.45 -0.48
CA VAL A 292 -12.21 -1.93 0.79
C VAL A 292 -13.18 -0.96 1.46
N VAL A 293 -13.82 -0.05 0.72
CA VAL A 293 -14.81 0.89 1.30
C VAL A 293 -16.02 0.16 1.85
N TYR A 294 -16.50 -0.89 1.18
CA TYR A 294 -17.57 -1.72 1.72
C TYR A 294 -17.14 -2.47 2.99
N LEU A 295 -15.93 -3.01 3.04
CA LEU A 295 -15.38 -3.63 4.26
C LEU A 295 -15.26 -2.63 5.41
N CYS A 296 -14.95 -1.37 5.12
CA CYS A 296 -14.91 -0.31 6.12
C CYS A 296 -16.25 -0.10 6.85
N THR A 297 -17.39 -0.44 6.24
CA THR A 297 -18.71 -0.32 6.91
C THR A 297 -18.86 -1.18 8.16
N ALA A 298 -18.16 -2.32 8.18
CA ALA A 298 -18.17 -3.26 9.29
C ALA A 298 -17.27 -2.82 10.45
N VAL A 299 -16.22 -2.04 10.18
CA VAL A 299 -15.27 -1.54 11.20
C VAL A 299 -15.69 -0.18 11.72
N PHE A 300 -15.93 0.76 10.81
CA PHE A 300 -16.04 2.16 11.13
C PHE A 300 -17.48 2.53 11.43
N THR A 301 -17.67 3.31 12.50
CA THR A 301 -18.94 3.97 12.75
C THR A 301 -19.20 5.04 11.70
N LEU A 302 -20.45 5.48 11.62
CA LEU A 302 -20.93 6.44 10.63
C LEU A 302 -20.01 7.67 10.41
N PRO A 303 -19.42 8.33 11.45
CA PRO A 303 -18.53 9.49 11.25
C PRO A 303 -17.25 9.19 10.45
N LEU A 304 -16.72 7.97 10.51
CA LEU A 304 -15.47 7.61 9.84
C LEU A 304 -15.67 7.05 8.43
N ARG A 305 -16.89 6.66 8.04
CA ARG A 305 -17.18 6.12 6.71
C ARG A 305 -16.95 7.14 5.57
N PRO A 306 -17.33 8.43 5.69
CA PRO A 306 -16.99 9.46 4.71
C PRO A 306 -15.48 9.63 4.50
N LEU A 307 -14.69 9.47 5.56
CA LEU A 307 -13.23 9.55 5.49
C LEU A 307 -12.65 8.39 4.68
N ALA A 308 -13.13 7.17 4.92
CA ALA A 308 -12.72 6.00 4.14
C ALA A 308 -13.05 6.19 2.64
N LEU A 309 -14.23 6.74 2.33
CA LEU A 309 -14.63 7.07 0.96
C LEU A 309 -13.75 8.18 0.34
N LEU A 310 -13.39 9.21 1.12
CA LEU A 310 -12.49 10.27 0.67
C LEU A 310 -11.11 9.72 0.27
N LEU A 311 -10.53 8.88 1.13
CA LEU A 311 -9.24 8.25 0.86
C LEU A 311 -9.31 7.33 -0.36
N ALA A 312 -10.39 6.56 -0.49
CA ALA A 312 -10.67 5.73 -1.67
C ALA A 312 -10.72 6.55 -2.97
N CYS A 313 -11.46 7.66 -2.98
CA CYS A 313 -11.51 8.60 -4.09
C CYS A 313 -10.12 9.17 -4.42
N CYS A 314 -9.31 9.51 -3.41
CA CYS A 314 -7.94 9.98 -3.63
C CYS A 314 -7.05 8.91 -4.28
N VAL A 315 -7.14 7.65 -3.84
CA VAL A 315 -6.39 6.52 -4.41
C VAL A 315 -6.77 6.32 -5.87
N VAL A 316 -8.07 6.27 -6.20
CA VAL A 316 -8.52 6.08 -7.59
C VAL A 316 -8.19 7.28 -8.47
N GLY A 317 -8.39 8.50 -7.97
CA GLY A 317 -7.98 9.73 -8.65
C GLY A 317 -6.48 9.71 -8.96
N SER A 318 -5.66 9.23 -8.02
CA SER A 318 -4.21 9.10 -8.22
C SER A 318 -3.83 8.04 -9.26
N ALA A 319 -4.55 6.92 -9.33
CA ALA A 319 -4.31 5.85 -10.30
C ALA A 319 -4.72 6.26 -11.72
N PHE A 320 -5.86 6.95 -11.86
CA PHE A 320 -6.39 7.38 -13.15
C PHE A 320 -5.72 8.67 -13.64
N GLY A 321 -5.29 9.55 -12.73
CA GLY A 321 -4.72 10.87 -13.02
C GLY A 321 -3.27 10.88 -13.49
N ARG A 322 -2.68 9.73 -13.84
CA ARG A 322 -1.29 9.66 -14.31
C ARG A 322 -1.04 10.52 -15.57
N GLY A 323 -1.99 10.59 -16.52
CA GLY A 323 -1.84 11.39 -17.74
C GLY A 323 -1.80 12.89 -17.45
N LEU A 324 -2.58 13.34 -16.45
CA LEU A 324 -2.51 14.71 -15.95
C LEU A 324 -1.14 15.03 -15.32
N ARG A 325 -0.49 14.06 -14.65
CA ARG A 325 0.87 14.25 -14.13
C ARG A 325 1.90 14.34 -15.23
N ASP A 326 1.82 13.45 -16.23
CA ASP A 326 2.74 13.42 -17.36
C ASP A 326 2.74 14.77 -18.10
N ILE A 327 1.56 15.35 -18.31
CA ILE A 327 1.39 16.66 -18.95
C ILE A 327 1.89 17.82 -18.11
N ASN A 328 1.71 17.77 -16.80
CA ASN A 328 2.20 18.82 -15.92
C ASN A 328 3.71 18.70 -15.62
N SER A 329 4.33 17.56 -15.94
CA SER A 329 5.76 17.33 -15.68
C SER A 329 6.68 18.24 -16.52
N SER A 330 6.26 18.65 -17.71
CA SER A 330 7.09 19.43 -18.64
C SER A 330 6.28 20.41 -19.48
N SER A 331 6.71 21.67 -19.52
CA SER A 331 6.17 22.68 -20.45
C SER A 331 6.49 22.35 -21.90
N ALA A 332 7.67 21.80 -22.19
CA ALA A 332 8.07 21.41 -23.54
C ALA A 332 7.18 20.28 -24.10
N PHE A 333 6.78 19.33 -23.25
CA PHE A 333 5.83 18.28 -23.63
C PHE A 333 4.47 18.88 -24.00
N ARG A 334 3.96 19.84 -23.22
CA ARG A 334 2.73 20.57 -23.54
C ARG A 334 2.82 21.37 -24.84
N ALA A 335 3.96 22.02 -25.06
CA ALA A 335 4.24 22.76 -26.29
C ALA A 335 4.23 21.81 -27.52
N ALA A 336 4.81 20.62 -27.40
CA ALA A 336 4.81 19.61 -28.46
C ALA A 336 3.39 19.12 -28.80
N PHE A 337 2.50 19.01 -27.81
CA PHE A 337 1.09 18.68 -28.06
C PHE A 337 0.27 19.83 -28.60
N GLY A 338 0.74 21.08 -28.49
CA GLY A 338 0.11 22.31 -28.97
C GLY A 338 -1.26 22.63 -28.35
N GLY A 339 -1.76 23.85 -28.63
CA GLY A 339 -3.03 24.35 -28.10
C GLY A 339 -2.89 25.06 -26.74
N SER A 340 -4.02 25.35 -26.09
CA SER A 340 -4.01 26.04 -24.81
C SER A 340 -3.82 25.08 -23.63
N ASP A 341 -2.99 25.48 -22.67
CA ASP A 341 -2.72 24.73 -21.44
C ASP A 341 -4.00 24.34 -20.67
N ARG A 342 -4.98 25.23 -20.67
CA ARG A 342 -6.27 24.99 -20.00
C ARG A 342 -7.05 23.86 -20.68
N SER A 343 -7.06 23.81 -22.01
CA SER A 343 -7.76 22.77 -22.77
C SER A 343 -7.10 21.40 -22.60
N LEU A 344 -5.77 21.37 -22.57
CA LEU A 344 -5.02 20.12 -22.37
C LEU A 344 -5.22 19.59 -20.94
N ARG A 345 -5.10 20.46 -19.91
CA ARG A 345 -5.35 20.06 -18.52
C ARG A 345 -6.79 19.62 -18.28
N SER A 346 -7.77 20.30 -18.87
CA SER A 346 -9.18 19.92 -18.71
C SER A 346 -9.47 18.57 -19.35
N ALA A 347 -8.92 18.28 -20.54
CA ALA A 347 -9.06 16.98 -21.19
C ALA A 347 -8.54 15.82 -20.32
N HIS A 348 -7.36 15.99 -19.71
CA HIS A 348 -6.74 14.98 -18.85
C HIS A 348 -7.29 14.93 -17.42
N LEU A 349 -8.20 15.83 -17.06
CA LEU A 349 -8.94 15.79 -15.81
C LEU A 349 -10.23 14.95 -15.93
N VAL A 350 -10.78 14.78 -17.13
CA VAL A 350 -12.04 14.05 -17.35
C VAL A 350 -11.95 12.60 -16.92
N VAL A 351 -10.88 11.89 -17.29
CA VAL A 351 -10.70 10.47 -16.98
C VAL A 351 -10.57 10.20 -15.47
N PRO A 352 -9.70 10.90 -14.71
CA PRO A 352 -9.70 10.74 -13.26
C PRO A 352 -10.99 11.20 -12.60
N ALA A 353 -11.66 12.24 -13.13
CA ALA A 353 -12.99 12.63 -12.64
C ALA A 353 -14.00 11.48 -12.78
N ALA A 354 -14.08 10.86 -13.97
CA ALA A 354 -14.95 9.72 -14.20
C ALA A 354 -14.67 8.56 -13.23
N GLY A 355 -13.38 8.24 -12.97
CA GLY A 355 -12.99 7.21 -12.00
C GLY A 355 -13.42 7.55 -10.57
N VAL A 356 -13.19 8.79 -10.12
CA VAL A 356 -13.57 9.27 -8.79
C VAL A 356 -15.09 9.27 -8.61
N PHE A 357 -15.85 9.78 -9.58
CA PHE A 357 -17.31 9.78 -9.54
C PHE A 357 -17.89 8.36 -9.60
N ALA A 358 -17.27 7.43 -10.35
CA ALA A 358 -17.68 6.04 -10.36
C ALA A 358 -17.54 5.38 -8.99
N VAL A 359 -16.43 5.60 -8.27
CA VAL A 359 -16.26 5.10 -6.89
C VAL A 359 -17.26 5.74 -5.94
N PHE A 360 -17.41 7.06 -6.03
CA PHE A 360 -18.35 7.82 -5.20
C PHE A 360 -19.78 7.31 -5.37
N ALA A 361 -20.24 7.13 -6.61
CA ALA A 361 -21.56 6.61 -6.91
C ALA A 361 -21.73 5.16 -6.44
N ALA A 362 -20.74 4.29 -6.71
CA ALA A 362 -20.77 2.90 -6.29
C ALA A 362 -20.79 2.73 -4.77
N CYS A 363 -20.13 3.63 -4.03
CA CYS A 363 -20.04 3.57 -2.57
C CYS A 363 -21.00 4.54 -1.86
N ALA A 364 -21.91 5.21 -2.57
CA ALA A 364 -22.90 6.09 -1.95
C ALA A 364 -23.74 5.40 -0.86
N PRO A 365 -24.17 4.11 -1.00
CA PRO A 365 -24.92 3.41 0.05
C PRO A 365 -24.15 3.23 1.37
N VAL A 366 -22.82 3.16 1.33
CA VAL A 366 -21.95 2.98 2.52
C VAL A 366 -22.08 4.15 3.48
N VAL A 367 -22.34 5.34 2.94
CA VAL A 367 -22.35 6.61 3.66
C VAL A 367 -23.78 7.15 3.84
N PHE A 368 -24.79 6.32 3.54
CA PHE A 368 -26.20 6.66 3.75
C PHE A 368 -26.46 6.98 5.22
N GLY A 369 -27.02 8.16 5.48
CA GLY A 369 -27.25 8.69 6.83
C GLY A 369 -26.17 9.63 7.36
N ALA A 370 -25.03 9.77 6.70
CA ALA A 370 -24.06 10.81 7.05
C ALA A 370 -24.49 12.20 6.54
N SER A 371 -23.99 13.25 7.17
CA SER A 371 -24.26 14.64 6.77
C SER A 371 -23.89 14.89 5.30
N LEU A 372 -24.83 15.48 4.54
CA LEU A 372 -24.62 15.81 3.13
C LEU A 372 -23.39 16.71 2.91
N TRP A 373 -23.10 17.59 3.88
CA TRP A 373 -21.95 18.49 3.85
C TRP A 373 -20.61 17.74 3.99
N ALA A 374 -20.60 16.59 4.66
CA ALA A 374 -19.43 15.72 4.77
C ALA A 374 -19.24 14.82 3.54
N VAL A 375 -20.27 14.63 2.72
CA VAL A 375 -20.27 13.64 1.62
C VAL A 375 -20.14 14.30 0.25
N LEU A 376 -20.94 15.32 -0.05
CA LEU A 376 -20.99 15.95 -1.37
C LEU A 376 -19.65 16.54 -1.86
N PRO A 377 -18.82 17.16 -1.01
CA PRO A 377 -17.53 17.69 -1.44
C PRO A 377 -16.46 16.62 -1.73
N ILE A 378 -16.62 15.37 -1.30
CA ILE A 378 -15.62 14.29 -1.42
C ILE A 378 -14.99 14.19 -2.83
N PRO A 379 -15.77 14.01 -3.93
CA PRO A 379 -15.19 13.85 -5.25
C PRO A 379 -14.41 15.10 -5.69
N PHE A 380 -14.91 16.29 -5.35
CA PHE A 380 -14.25 17.56 -5.68
C PHE A 380 -12.95 17.75 -4.92
N VAL A 381 -12.93 17.41 -3.62
CA VAL A 381 -11.74 17.48 -2.78
C VAL A 381 -10.68 16.50 -3.29
N ALA A 382 -11.06 15.27 -3.64
CA ALA A 382 -10.14 14.29 -4.20
C ALA A 382 -9.54 14.76 -5.55
N LEU A 383 -10.36 15.36 -6.42
CA LEU A 383 -9.89 15.93 -7.69
C LEU A 383 -9.03 17.18 -7.49
N ALA A 384 -9.35 18.03 -6.53
CA ALA A 384 -8.53 19.18 -6.17
C ALA A 384 -7.17 18.75 -5.61
N ALA A 385 -7.15 17.74 -4.75
CA ALA A 385 -5.92 17.14 -4.22
C ALA A 385 -5.08 16.53 -5.36
N LEU A 386 -5.72 15.79 -6.28
CA LEU A 386 -5.05 15.28 -7.48
C LEU A 386 -4.46 16.41 -8.31
N TYR A 387 -5.26 17.43 -8.66
CA TYR A 387 -4.81 18.53 -9.50
C TYR A 387 -3.65 19.30 -8.86
N ARG A 388 -3.71 19.58 -7.55
CA ARG A 388 -2.63 20.24 -6.80
C ARG A 388 -1.37 19.37 -6.70
N SER A 389 -1.52 18.05 -6.57
CA SER A 389 -0.38 17.12 -6.59
C SER A 389 0.25 17.02 -7.97
N ALA A 390 -0.56 17.04 -9.03
CA ALA A 390 -0.09 16.91 -10.41
C ALA A 390 0.56 18.19 -10.94
N SER A 391 0.08 19.36 -10.52
CA SER A 391 0.61 20.68 -10.89
C SER A 391 1.71 21.20 -9.94
N ARG A 392 2.33 20.30 -9.17
CA ARG A 392 3.44 20.66 -8.29
C ARG A 392 4.66 21.11 -9.13
N PRO A 393 5.33 22.22 -8.77
CA PRO A 393 6.61 22.56 -9.38
C PRO A 393 7.67 21.48 -9.04
N PRO A 394 8.78 21.43 -9.80
CA PRO A 394 9.94 20.63 -9.41
C PRO A 394 10.40 20.97 -7.99
N LEU A 395 10.88 19.97 -7.24
CA LEU A 395 11.33 20.16 -5.87
C LEU A 395 12.56 21.07 -5.84
N GLU A 396 12.45 22.20 -5.15
CA GLU A 396 13.55 23.13 -4.93
C GLU A 396 14.24 22.81 -3.60
N TYR A 397 15.46 22.27 -3.68
CA TYR A 397 16.25 21.88 -2.49
C TYR A 397 16.99 23.05 -1.82
N GLY A 398 17.03 24.22 -2.48
CA GLY A 398 17.69 25.43 -1.98
C GLY A 398 16.72 26.49 -1.43
N GLY A 399 15.47 26.12 -1.15
CA GLY A 399 14.45 27.04 -0.63
C GLY A 399 14.66 27.40 0.85
N LEU A 400 13.63 27.93 1.51
CA LEU A 400 13.68 28.30 2.93
C LEU A 400 14.06 27.10 3.81
N ILE A 401 15.22 27.21 4.46
CA ILE A 401 15.71 26.27 5.47
C ILE A 401 15.50 26.91 6.84
N LEU A 402 14.71 26.27 7.70
CA LEU A 402 14.52 26.70 9.07
C LEU A 402 15.53 25.98 9.97
N GLU A 403 16.36 26.73 10.69
CA GLU A 403 17.22 26.14 11.71
C GLU A 403 16.40 25.87 12.97
N THR A 404 16.24 24.59 13.32
CA THR A 404 15.60 24.17 14.56
C THR A 404 16.63 23.54 15.49
N PRO A 405 16.39 23.46 16.82
CA PRO A 405 17.26 22.73 17.74
C PRO A 405 17.47 21.25 17.39
N MET A 406 16.62 20.70 16.52
CA MET A 406 16.68 19.31 16.01
C MET A 406 17.38 19.21 14.65
N GLY A 407 17.88 20.32 14.10
CA GLY A 407 18.55 20.40 12.81
C GLY A 407 17.85 21.32 11.81
N GLN A 408 18.39 21.35 10.59
CA GLN A 408 17.87 22.15 9.49
C GLN A 408 16.65 21.47 8.85
N VAL A 409 15.51 22.17 8.82
CA VAL A 409 14.25 21.67 8.26
C VAL A 409 13.94 22.45 6.97
N PRO A 410 13.95 21.80 5.77
CA PRO A 410 13.64 22.45 4.51
C PRO A 410 12.13 22.64 4.34
N VAL A 411 11.61 23.79 4.79
CA VAL A 411 10.17 24.08 4.89
C VAL A 411 9.51 24.12 3.50
N ASP A 412 10.18 24.69 2.50
CA ASP A 412 9.62 24.79 1.16
C ASP A 412 9.49 23.43 0.48
N MET A 413 10.46 22.53 0.68
CA MET A 413 10.38 21.15 0.20
C MET A 413 9.17 20.44 0.83
N LEU A 414 9.01 20.54 2.16
CA LEU A 414 7.87 19.95 2.87
C LEU A 414 6.53 20.52 2.39
N ARG A 415 6.44 21.84 2.19
CA ARG A 415 5.24 22.51 1.68
C ARG A 415 4.88 22.06 0.26
N GLN A 416 5.88 21.91 -0.61
CA GLN A 416 5.68 21.42 -1.98
C GLN A 416 5.21 19.96 -1.98
N MET A 417 5.78 19.11 -1.12
CA MET A 417 5.36 17.72 -0.95
C MET A 417 3.93 17.57 -0.42
N LEU A 418 3.53 18.41 0.54
CA LEU A 418 2.21 18.37 1.16
C LEU A 418 1.11 19.06 0.35
N ARG A 419 1.41 19.72 -0.77
CA ARG A 419 0.45 20.57 -1.50
C ARG A 419 -0.85 19.88 -1.91
N GLY A 420 -0.81 18.59 -2.21
CA GLY A 420 -1.98 17.75 -2.48
C GLY A 420 -2.59 17.16 -1.20
N PRO A 421 -1.83 16.36 -0.42
CA PRO A 421 -2.32 15.72 0.81
C PRO A 421 -2.90 16.69 1.83
N LEU A 422 -2.39 17.91 1.93
CA LEU A 422 -2.88 18.93 2.86
C LEU A 422 -4.35 19.29 2.62
N VAL A 423 -4.82 19.28 1.37
CA VAL A 423 -6.24 19.50 1.05
C VAL A 423 -7.10 18.34 1.58
N VAL A 424 -6.60 17.12 1.47
CA VAL A 424 -7.27 15.92 1.99
C VAL A 424 -7.30 15.96 3.51
N PHE A 425 -6.19 16.28 4.18
CA PHE A 425 -6.13 16.38 5.64
C PHE A 425 -7.01 17.49 6.20
N ALA A 426 -7.02 18.67 5.58
CA ALA A 426 -7.88 19.77 5.99
C ALA A 426 -9.37 19.38 5.87
N TYR A 427 -9.77 18.76 4.77
CA TYR A 427 -11.15 18.32 4.60
C TYR A 427 -11.51 17.13 5.49
N ALA A 428 -10.59 16.19 5.71
CA ALA A 428 -10.75 15.10 6.66
C ALA A 428 -11.03 15.62 8.08
N ALA A 429 -10.31 16.66 8.53
CA ALA A 429 -10.56 17.30 9.82
C ALA A 429 -11.97 17.92 9.88
N VAL A 430 -12.41 18.57 8.79
CA VAL A 430 -13.78 19.10 8.68
C VAL A 430 -14.81 17.96 8.70
N GLN A 431 -14.58 16.86 7.98
CA GLN A 431 -15.48 15.70 7.98
C GLN A 431 -15.63 15.09 9.37
N ILE A 432 -14.53 14.98 10.13
CA ILE A 432 -14.57 14.49 11.50
C ILE A 432 -15.33 15.47 12.39
N ALA A 433 -15.08 16.78 12.28
CA ALA A 433 -15.79 17.79 13.07
C ALA A 433 -17.30 17.81 12.77
N VAL A 434 -17.69 17.67 11.50
CA VAL A 434 -19.10 17.67 11.07
C VAL A 434 -19.79 16.33 11.31
N GLY A 435 -19.04 15.21 11.31
CA GLY A 435 -19.58 13.87 11.53
C GLY A 435 -19.73 13.49 13.00
N VAL A 436 -19.06 14.19 13.91
CA VAL A 436 -19.17 14.01 15.37
C VAL A 436 -20.33 14.83 15.97
N GLY A 437 -20.77 15.89 15.28
CA GLY A 437 -21.98 16.65 15.64
C GLY A 437 -23.24 16.03 15.04
#